data_AF-D1P1P9-F1
#
_entry.id   AF-D1P1P9-F1
#
_cell.length_a   1.000
_cell.length_b   1.000
_cell.length_c   1.000
_cell.angle_alpha   90.00
_cell.angle_beta   90.00
_cell.angle_gamma   90.00
#
_symmetry.space_group_name_H-M   'P 1'
#
loop_
_entity.id
_entity.type
_entity.pdbx_description
1 polymer ?
#
loop_
_entity_poly.entity_id
_entity_poly.type
_entity_poly.pdbx_seq_one_letter_code
_entity_poly.pdbx_strand_id
1 'polypeptide(L)'
;MDIYGLFPHFKLNRPLNERERTTQLDQKVRLDFETDQLMPDLKVIEINSHYLETVDKYYSSKGYLSFIASAGAFMTIIGYFSMIVTTIVYQQYSLEEWLALLFVGAIFIPTAFGMLFLLKKEWFAWTHYPIRFDRKNQLVHAHRHDGSVFSARWDDCFFYHRRNAWQ
;
A
#
# COMPACT_ATOMS: atom_id res chain seq x y z
N MET A 1 -9.56 0.31 5.68
CA MET A 1 -9.00 1.11 4.58
C MET A 1 -9.75 0.86 3.29
N ASP A 2 -9.92 1.88 2.46
CA ASP A 2 -10.51 1.71 1.13
C ASP A 2 -9.42 1.39 0.12
N ILE A 3 -9.55 0.22 -0.52
CA ILE A 3 -8.59 -0.35 -1.48
C ILE A 3 -8.70 0.25 -2.91
N TYR A 4 -9.69 1.13 -3.17
CA TYR A 4 -9.87 1.79 -4.49
C TYR A 4 -8.68 2.64 -4.88
N GLY A 5 -7.99 2.25 -5.96
CA GLY A 5 -6.77 2.88 -6.47
C GLY A 5 -5.52 2.01 -6.35
N LEU A 6 -5.52 0.98 -5.50
CA LEU A 6 -4.42 0.02 -5.36
C LEU A 6 -4.71 -1.28 -6.14
N PHE A 7 -5.91 -1.84 -5.95
CA PHE A 7 -6.35 -3.05 -6.65
C PHE A 7 -7.51 -2.76 -7.62
N PRO A 8 -8.71 -2.34 -7.16
CA PRO A 8 -9.75 -1.87 -8.06
C PRO A 8 -9.48 -0.43 -8.53
N HIS A 9 -9.68 -0.19 -9.82
CA HIS A 9 -9.59 1.15 -10.41
C HIS A 9 -10.63 2.11 -9.82
N PHE A 10 -10.29 3.39 -9.76
CA PHE A 10 -11.26 4.42 -9.36
C PHE A 10 -12.42 4.48 -10.36
N LYS A 11 -13.64 4.60 -9.83
CA LYS A 11 -14.83 4.85 -10.65
C LYS A 11 -14.80 6.28 -11.17
N LEU A 12 -14.67 6.44 -12.47
CA LEU A 12 -14.69 7.75 -13.15
C LEU A 12 -16.14 8.27 -13.26
N ASN A 13 -16.33 9.58 -13.15
CA ASN A 13 -17.62 10.27 -13.30
C ASN A 13 -18.76 9.73 -12.42
N ARG A 14 -18.45 9.14 -11.27
CA ARG A 14 -19.48 8.75 -10.30
C ARG A 14 -20.07 9.99 -9.62
N PRO A 15 -21.37 9.99 -9.27
CA PRO A 15 -21.93 11.06 -8.45
C PRO A 15 -21.29 11.07 -7.05
N LEU A 16 -21.30 12.26 -6.43
CA LEU A 16 -20.92 12.45 -5.03
C LEU A 16 -22.01 11.87 -4.13
N ASN A 17 -21.58 11.06 -3.16
CA ASN A 17 -22.46 10.51 -2.12
C ASN A 17 -22.89 11.61 -1.15
N GLU A 18 -24.03 11.43 -0.49
CA GLU A 18 -24.55 12.40 0.49
C GLU A 18 -23.53 12.67 1.60
N ARG A 19 -22.86 11.63 2.11
CA ARG A 19 -21.79 11.76 3.11
C ARG A 19 -20.63 12.64 2.65
N GLU A 20 -20.25 12.55 1.37
CA GLU A 20 -19.15 13.35 0.81
C GLU A 20 -19.56 14.82 0.68
N ARG A 21 -20.84 15.07 0.43
CA ARG A 21 -21.40 16.43 0.41
C ARG A 21 -21.49 17.02 1.81
N THR A 22 -21.86 16.23 2.81
CA THR A 22 -21.98 16.72 4.20
C THR A 22 -20.63 16.94 4.88
N THR A 23 -19.57 16.26 4.43
CA THR A 23 -18.20 16.43 4.96
C THR A 23 -17.28 17.23 4.03
N GLN A 24 -17.86 18.03 3.14
CA GLN A 24 -17.11 18.91 2.25
C GLN A 24 -16.25 19.89 3.05
N LEU A 25 -14.99 20.03 2.62
CA LEU A 25 -14.06 21.03 3.13
C LEU A 25 -14.04 22.19 2.13
N ASP A 26 -14.55 23.35 2.56
CA ASP A 26 -14.48 24.58 1.77
C ASP A 26 -13.05 25.12 1.82
N GLN A 27 -12.44 25.27 0.64
CA GLN A 27 -11.05 25.68 0.46
C GLN A 27 -10.72 27.05 1.06
N LYS A 28 -11.72 27.92 1.22
CA LYS A 28 -11.51 29.30 1.69
C LYS A 28 -11.90 29.51 3.14
N VAL A 29 -12.44 28.48 3.79
CA VAL A 29 -12.90 28.54 5.17
C VAL A 29 -11.91 27.79 6.06
N ARG A 30 -11.34 28.51 7.02
CA ARG A 30 -10.58 27.85 8.09
C ARG A 30 -11.57 27.21 9.03
N LEU A 31 -11.53 25.88 9.10
CA LEU A 31 -12.33 25.11 10.04
C LEU A 31 -11.54 24.95 11.34
N ASP A 32 -12.20 25.18 12.46
CA ASP A 32 -11.66 24.93 13.79
C ASP A 32 -11.99 23.47 14.15
N PHE A 33 -11.05 22.56 13.89
CA PHE A 33 -11.18 21.15 14.22
C PHE A 33 -10.45 20.87 15.52
N GLU A 34 -11.09 20.15 16.43
CA GLU A 34 -10.38 19.46 17.50
C GLU A 34 -9.52 18.35 16.87
N THR A 35 -8.25 18.27 17.26
CA THR A 35 -7.22 17.43 16.64
C THR A 35 -7.58 15.94 16.62
N ASP A 36 -8.49 15.50 17.50
CA ASP A 36 -9.00 14.14 17.62
C ASP A 36 -9.96 13.73 16.50
N GLN A 37 -10.55 14.69 15.78
CA GLN A 37 -11.50 14.44 14.69
C GLN A 37 -10.84 14.21 13.33
N LEU A 38 -9.56 14.56 13.19
CA LEU A 38 -8.80 14.39 11.95
C LEU A 38 -8.01 13.10 12.04
N MET A 39 -8.25 12.17 11.10
CA MET A 39 -7.38 11.01 10.95
C MET A 39 -5.93 11.49 10.71
N PRO A 40 -4.98 11.24 11.64
CA PRO A 40 -3.61 11.77 11.58
C PRO A 40 -2.74 11.07 10.53
N ASP A 41 -3.33 10.21 9.70
CA ASP A 41 -2.63 9.44 8.66
C ASP A 41 -2.04 10.32 7.56
N LEU A 42 -2.31 11.64 7.56
CA LEU A 42 -1.63 12.62 6.71
C LEU A 42 -0.19 12.86 7.20
N LYS A 43 0.70 11.92 6.87
CA LYS A 43 2.13 12.11 7.06
C LYS A 43 2.62 13.15 6.05
N VAL A 44 2.95 14.33 6.54
CA VAL A 44 3.58 15.40 5.75
C VAL A 44 5.01 14.99 5.45
N ILE A 45 5.40 15.07 4.17
CA ILE A 45 6.77 14.82 3.73
C ILE A 45 7.57 16.11 3.89
N GLU A 46 7.04 17.20 3.33
CA GLU A 46 7.67 18.52 3.39
C GLU A 46 6.60 19.60 3.46
N ILE A 47 6.86 20.64 4.26
CA ILE A 47 6.08 21.86 4.27
C ILE A 47 7.04 23.05 4.19
N ASN A 48 6.81 23.94 3.22
CA ASN A 48 7.51 25.21 3.13
C ASN A 48 6.51 26.34 2.88
N SER A 49 6.93 27.50 2.35
CA SER A 49 6.02 28.61 2.01
C SER A 49 5.33 28.43 0.65
N HIS A 50 5.95 27.71 -0.29
CA HIS A 50 5.49 27.54 -1.66
C HIS A 50 4.57 26.34 -1.85
N TYR A 51 4.86 25.21 -1.20
CA TYR A 51 4.09 23.97 -1.31
C TYR A 51 3.98 23.19 0.01
N LEU A 52 3.03 22.27 0.02
CA LEU A 52 2.87 21.22 1.01
C LEU A 52 2.89 19.88 0.29
N GLU A 53 3.73 18.96 0.74
CA GLU A 53 3.79 17.59 0.24
C GLU A 53 3.32 16.59 1.29
N THR A 54 2.47 15.68 0.87
CA THR A 54 1.88 14.65 1.72
C THR A 54 2.05 13.28 1.09
N VAL A 55 2.11 12.24 1.92
CA VAL A 55 2.13 10.85 1.44
C VAL A 55 0.76 10.42 0.89
N ASP A 56 0.76 9.37 0.08
CA ASP A 56 -0.47 8.73 -0.37
C ASP A 56 -1.17 7.97 0.77
N LYS A 57 -2.48 7.79 0.62
CA LYS A 57 -3.32 7.08 1.61
C LYS A 57 -2.87 5.63 1.89
N TYR A 58 -2.11 4.99 1.01
CA TYR A 58 -1.65 3.62 1.21
C TYR A 58 -0.36 3.54 1.99
N TYR A 59 0.34 4.66 2.18
CA TYR A 59 1.62 4.68 2.86
C TYR A 59 1.56 4.12 4.28
N SER A 60 0.46 4.32 5.02
CA SER A 60 0.32 3.75 6.37
C SER A 60 0.17 2.23 6.39
N SER A 61 -0.26 1.61 5.29
CA SER A 61 -0.33 0.15 5.15
C SER A 61 0.80 -0.46 4.32
N LYS A 62 1.70 0.36 3.76
CA LYS A 62 2.93 -0.14 3.14
C LYS A 62 3.77 -0.85 4.19
N GLY A 63 4.36 -1.97 3.79
CA GLY A 63 5.19 -2.83 4.62
C GLY A 63 4.46 -4.04 5.19
N TYR A 64 3.13 -4.00 5.42
CA TYR A 64 2.41 -5.16 5.95
C TYR A 64 2.42 -6.34 4.98
N LEU A 65 2.18 -6.08 3.70
CA LEU A 65 2.22 -7.12 2.67
C LEU A 65 3.64 -7.68 2.52
N SER A 66 4.65 -6.81 2.50
CA SER A 66 6.06 -7.20 2.47
C SER A 66 6.45 -8.02 3.69
N PHE A 67 5.97 -7.67 4.89
CA PHE A 67 6.25 -8.41 6.11
C PHE A 67 5.68 -9.83 6.02
N ILE A 68 4.40 -9.97 5.66
CA ILE A 68 3.76 -11.29 5.51
C ILE A 68 4.42 -12.10 4.39
N ALA A 69 4.68 -11.49 3.24
CA ALA A 69 5.26 -12.16 2.09
C ALA A 69 6.73 -12.55 2.32
N SER A 70 7.52 -11.73 3.02
CA SER A 70 8.90 -12.08 3.41
C SER A 70 8.93 -13.20 4.42
N ALA A 71 8.10 -13.13 5.47
CA ALA A 71 7.97 -14.23 6.43
C ALA A 71 7.58 -15.54 5.71
N GLY A 72 6.56 -15.51 4.84
CA GLY A 72 6.13 -16.67 4.08
C GLY A 72 7.19 -17.22 3.12
N ALA A 73 7.89 -16.34 2.39
CA ALA A 73 8.97 -16.73 1.48
C ALA A 73 10.14 -17.36 2.25
N PHE A 74 10.63 -16.72 3.31
CA PHE A 74 11.78 -17.25 4.06
C PHE A 74 11.42 -18.54 4.82
N MET A 75 10.24 -18.63 5.42
CA MET A 75 9.79 -19.85 6.10
C MET A 75 9.73 -21.05 5.15
N THR A 76 9.18 -20.87 3.95
CA THR A 76 9.08 -21.96 2.96
C THR A 76 10.44 -22.32 2.35
N ILE A 77 11.28 -21.33 2.04
CA ILE A 77 12.63 -21.56 1.49
C ILE A 77 13.52 -22.25 2.53
N ILE A 78 13.61 -21.71 3.75
CA ILE A 78 14.45 -22.25 4.82
C ILE A 78 13.93 -23.64 5.24
N GLY A 79 12.62 -23.80 5.38
CA GLY A 79 12.01 -25.08 5.75
C GLY A 79 12.32 -26.18 4.72
N TYR A 80 12.13 -25.89 3.43
CA TYR A 80 12.41 -26.85 2.37
C TYR A 80 13.91 -27.14 2.24
N PHE A 81 14.75 -26.10 2.30
CA PHE A 81 16.20 -26.26 2.27
C PHE A 81 16.70 -27.08 3.46
N SER A 82 16.17 -26.85 4.66
CA SER A 82 16.50 -27.62 5.85
C SER A 82 16.16 -29.11 5.67
N MET A 83 14.99 -29.44 5.10
CA MET A 83 14.65 -30.84 4.81
C MET A 83 15.69 -31.49 3.91
N ILE A 84 16.04 -30.85 2.78
CA ILE A 84 17.05 -31.35 1.84
C ILE A 84 18.39 -31.60 2.55
N VAL A 85 18.86 -30.63 3.33
CA VAL A 85 20.12 -30.73 4.07
C VAL A 85 20.07 -31.89 5.06
N THR A 86 18.99 -32.03 5.85
CA THR A 86 18.86 -33.13 6.81
C THR A 86 18.84 -34.49 6.13
N THR A 87 18.14 -34.63 4.99
CA THR A 87 18.10 -35.87 4.22
C THR A 87 19.51 -36.29 3.76
N ILE A 88 20.31 -35.33 3.28
CA ILE A 88 21.69 -35.59 2.84
C ILE A 88 22.60 -35.92 4.03
N VAL A 89 22.54 -35.14 5.11
CA VAL A 89 23.41 -35.28 6.30
C VAL A 89 23.17 -36.59 7.03
N TYR A 90 21.90 -36.98 7.22
CA TYR A 90 21.54 -38.23 7.87
C TYR A 90 21.52 -39.44 6.91
N GLN A 91 21.89 -39.24 5.64
CA GLN A 91 21.94 -40.28 4.60
C GLN A 91 20.61 -41.04 4.44
N GLN A 92 19.52 -40.29 4.56
CA GLN A 92 18.15 -40.76 4.53
C GLN A 92 17.66 -40.83 3.07
N TYR A 93 17.97 -41.93 2.39
CA TYR A 93 17.68 -42.10 0.95
C TYR A 93 16.59 -43.11 0.63
N SER A 94 15.70 -43.40 1.59
CA SER A 94 14.55 -44.27 1.35
C SER A 94 13.57 -43.65 0.35
N LEU A 95 12.79 -44.50 -0.32
CA LEU A 95 11.74 -44.05 -1.24
C LEU A 95 10.72 -43.13 -0.55
N GLU A 96 10.42 -43.40 0.73
CA GLU A 96 9.47 -42.61 1.52
C GLU A 96 9.97 -41.17 1.74
N GLU A 97 11.25 -40.99 2.03
CA GLU A 97 11.86 -39.66 2.21
C GLU A 97 11.90 -38.87 0.90
N TRP A 98 12.17 -39.54 -0.23
CA TRP A 98 12.09 -38.91 -1.56
C TRP A 98 10.67 -38.50 -1.93
N LEU A 99 9.66 -39.33 -1.62
CA LEU A 99 8.26 -38.99 -1.84
C LEU A 99 7.82 -37.83 -0.93
N ALA A 100 8.28 -37.79 0.32
CA ALA A 100 8.02 -36.69 1.23
C ALA A 100 8.64 -35.38 0.72
N LEU A 101 9.90 -35.41 0.25
CA LEU A 101 10.56 -34.25 -0.36
C LEU A 101 9.82 -33.75 -1.60
N LEU A 102 9.38 -34.65 -2.49
CA LEU A 102 8.60 -34.28 -3.66
C LEU A 102 7.25 -33.66 -3.29
N PHE A 103 6.54 -34.25 -2.33
CA PHE A 103 5.24 -33.76 -1.88
C PHE A 103 5.34 -32.38 -1.23
N VAL A 104 6.28 -32.21 -0.29
CA VAL A 104 6.53 -30.92 0.38
C VAL A 104 7.03 -29.89 -0.65
N GLY A 105 7.92 -30.29 -1.55
CA GLY A 105 8.44 -29.44 -2.63
C GLY A 105 7.34 -28.93 -3.56
N ALA A 106 6.37 -29.78 -3.91
CA ALA A 106 5.22 -29.40 -4.74
C ALA A 106 4.35 -28.30 -4.11
N ILE A 107 4.38 -28.14 -2.79
CA ILE A 107 3.66 -27.09 -2.05
C ILE A 107 4.56 -25.88 -1.79
N PHE A 108 5.77 -26.12 -1.28
CA PHE A 108 6.66 -25.09 -0.78
C PHE A 108 7.29 -24.28 -1.91
N ILE A 109 7.63 -24.92 -3.04
CA ILE A 109 8.23 -24.23 -4.19
C ILE A 109 7.24 -23.21 -4.79
N PRO A 110 6.00 -23.58 -5.20
CA PRO A 110 5.05 -22.59 -5.71
C PRO A 110 4.71 -21.50 -4.70
N THR A 111 4.60 -21.86 -3.42
CA THR A 111 4.34 -20.89 -2.35
C THR A 111 5.47 -19.87 -2.22
N ALA A 112 6.74 -20.33 -2.21
CA ALA A 112 7.90 -19.45 -2.17
C ALA A 112 7.92 -18.51 -3.38
N PHE A 113 7.71 -19.03 -4.60
CA PHE A 113 7.63 -18.20 -5.81
C PHE A 113 6.49 -17.19 -5.76
N GLY A 114 5.30 -17.58 -5.28
CA GLY A 114 4.17 -16.68 -5.11
C GLY A 114 4.45 -15.55 -4.13
N MET A 115 5.06 -15.87 -2.98
CA MET A 115 5.43 -14.89 -1.96
C MET A 115 6.54 -13.94 -2.46
N LEU A 116 7.55 -14.46 -3.18
CA LEU A 116 8.58 -13.65 -3.81
C LEU A 116 8.00 -12.73 -4.90
N PHE A 117 7.00 -13.19 -5.65
CA PHE A 117 6.30 -12.36 -6.63
C PHE A 117 5.53 -11.21 -5.96
N LEU A 118 4.90 -11.46 -4.81
CA LEU A 118 4.25 -10.41 -4.02
C LEU A 118 5.28 -9.41 -3.47
N LEU A 119 6.40 -9.89 -2.93
CA LEU A 119 7.50 -9.03 -2.46
C LEU A 119 8.03 -8.13 -3.56
N LYS A 120 8.22 -8.68 -4.77
CA LYS A 120 8.68 -7.91 -5.93
C LYS A 120 7.77 -6.71 -6.19
N LYS A 121 6.46 -6.84 -6.02
CA LYS A 121 5.52 -5.74 -6.27
C LYS A 121 5.67 -4.58 -5.29
N GLU A 122 6.15 -4.82 -4.07
CA GLU A 122 6.26 -3.78 -3.05
C GLU A 122 7.70 -3.27 -2.87
N TRP A 123 8.71 -4.15 -2.96
CA TRP A 123 10.11 -3.77 -2.82
C TRP A 123 10.67 -2.99 -4.02
N PHE A 124 10.12 -3.22 -5.22
CA PHE A 124 10.51 -2.48 -6.42
C PHE A 124 9.51 -1.38 -6.78
N ALA A 125 8.59 -1.06 -5.87
CA ALA A 125 7.72 0.10 -5.99
C ALA A 125 8.36 1.34 -5.35
N TRP A 126 7.80 2.51 -5.63
CA TRP A 126 8.22 3.76 -5.02
C TRP A 126 7.88 3.76 -3.52
N THR A 127 8.76 4.31 -2.69
CA THR A 127 8.58 4.38 -1.23
C THR A 127 7.28 5.09 -0.86
N HIS A 128 6.95 6.19 -1.52
CA HIS A 128 5.72 6.95 -1.34
C HIS A 128 5.29 7.56 -2.68
N TYR A 129 3.99 7.81 -2.83
CA TYR A 129 3.44 8.52 -3.99
C TYR A 129 2.96 9.90 -3.52
N PRO A 130 3.77 10.95 -3.66
CA PRO A 130 3.47 12.23 -3.03
C PRO A 130 2.25 12.91 -3.68
N ILE A 131 1.49 13.62 -2.86
CA ILE A 131 0.49 14.60 -3.30
C ILE A 131 1.02 15.97 -2.90
N ARG A 132 1.34 16.79 -3.90
CA ARG A 132 1.88 18.14 -3.73
C ARG A 132 0.78 19.17 -3.94
N PHE A 133 0.59 20.02 -2.95
CA PHE A 133 -0.28 21.19 -2.99
C PHE A 133 0.59 22.43 -3.24
N ASP A 134 0.56 22.96 -4.46
CA ASP A 134 1.27 24.18 -4.84
C ASP A 134 0.39 25.40 -4.53
N ARG A 135 0.78 26.17 -3.52
CA ARG A 135 0.06 27.37 -3.08
C ARG A 135 0.31 28.57 -3.99
N LYS A 136 1.43 28.61 -4.70
CA LYS A 136 1.76 29.74 -5.58
C LYS A 136 0.92 29.69 -6.85
N ASN A 137 0.83 28.50 -7.46
CA ASN A 137 0.08 28.30 -8.70
C ASN A 137 -1.37 27.85 -8.46
N GLN A 138 -1.75 27.58 -7.20
CA GLN A 138 -3.07 27.04 -6.82
C GLN A 138 -3.36 25.74 -7.58
N LEU A 139 -2.38 24.83 -7.60
CA LEU A 139 -2.44 23.53 -8.28
C LEU A 139 -2.25 22.39 -7.27
N VAL A 140 -2.87 21.25 -7.58
CA VAL A 140 -2.70 19.98 -6.87
C VAL A 140 -2.07 18.99 -7.84
N HIS A 141 -0.89 18.49 -7.49
CA HIS A 141 -0.19 17.46 -8.24
C HIS A 141 -0.29 16.13 -7.49
N ALA A 142 -0.88 15.12 -8.11
CA ALA A 142 -0.98 13.77 -7.57
C ALA A 142 -0.13 12.82 -8.41
N HIS A 143 0.86 12.19 -7.77
CA HIS A 143 1.67 11.16 -8.40
C HIS A 143 0.90 9.84 -8.44
N ARG A 144 0.85 9.22 -9.61
CA ARG A 144 0.21 7.92 -9.81
C ARG A 144 1.21 6.79 -9.67
N HIS A 145 0.70 5.57 -9.48
CA HIS A 145 1.52 4.36 -9.38
C HIS A 145 2.29 4.02 -10.67
N ASP A 146 1.83 4.52 -11.81
CA ASP A 146 2.48 4.37 -13.13
C ASP A 146 3.64 5.37 -13.35
N GLY A 147 3.90 6.27 -12.40
CA GLY A 147 4.91 7.32 -12.50
C GLY A 147 4.45 8.59 -13.21
N SER A 148 3.22 8.62 -13.75
CA SER A 148 2.63 9.84 -14.29
C SER A 148 2.17 10.78 -13.17
N VAL A 149 2.11 12.07 -13.49
CA VAL A 149 1.64 13.10 -12.55
C VAL A 149 0.36 13.71 -13.10
N PHE A 150 -0.70 13.66 -12.30
CA PHE A 150 -1.94 14.34 -12.59
C PHE A 150 -1.95 15.72 -11.91
N SER A 151 -2.29 16.76 -12.65
CA SER A 151 -2.37 18.12 -12.10
C SER A 151 -3.78 18.66 -12.26
N ALA A 152 -4.34 19.19 -11.19
CA ALA A 152 -5.65 19.85 -11.18
C ALA A 152 -5.56 21.21 -10.50
N ARG A 153 -6.44 22.15 -10.88
CA ARG A 153 -6.53 23.43 -10.18
C ARG A 153 -7.17 23.21 -8.81
N TRP A 154 -6.68 23.93 -7.82
CA TRP A 154 -7.17 23.88 -6.45
C TRP A 154 -8.67 24.19 -6.35
N ASP A 155 -9.14 25.18 -7.12
CA ASP A 155 -10.55 25.60 -7.16
C ASP A 155 -11.48 24.55 -7.82
N ASP A 156 -10.94 23.67 -8.68
CA ASP A 156 -11.70 22.64 -9.37
C ASP A 156 -11.77 21.33 -8.55
N CYS A 157 -10.96 21.22 -7.50
CA CYS A 157 -10.88 20.04 -6.64
C CYS A 157 -11.99 20.05 -5.58
N PHE A 158 -12.69 18.94 -5.42
CA PHE A 158 -13.63 18.74 -4.31
C PHE A 158 -12.93 18.05 -3.14
N PHE A 159 -12.64 18.78 -2.07
CA PHE A 159 -12.07 18.20 -0.85
C PHE A 159 -13.18 17.82 0.13
N TYR A 160 -13.04 16.65 0.75
CA TYR A 160 -13.88 16.20 1.84
C TYR A 160 -13.05 15.40 2.82
N HIS A 161 -13.39 15.46 4.11
CA HIS A 161 -12.79 14.57 5.08
C HIS A 161 -13.62 13.29 5.21
N ARG A 162 -12.95 12.16 5.40
CA ARG A 162 -13.62 10.90 5.71
C ARG A 162 -13.67 10.74 7.23
N ARG A 163 -14.85 10.83 7.85
CA ARG A 163 -15.05 10.34 9.22
C ARG A 163 -14.98 8.82 9.25
N ASN A 164 -14.35 8.27 10.27
CA ASN A 164 -14.42 6.84 10.56
C ASN A 164 -15.86 6.46 10.88
N ALA A 165 -16.35 5.35 10.33
CA ALA A 165 -17.73 4.88 10.51
C ALA A 165 -18.05 4.36 11.93
N TRP A 166 -17.21 4.66 12.92
CA TRP A 166 -17.28 4.17 14.30
C TRP A 166 -17.47 5.31 15.34
N GLN A 167 -17.82 6.50 14.86
CA GLN A 167 -18.34 7.63 15.63
C GLN A 167 -19.65 8.09 14.97
#